data_AF-A0A562CTU7-F1
#
_entry.id   AF-A0A562CTU7-F1
#
_cell.length_a   1.000
_cell.length_b   1.000
_cell.length_c   1.000
_cell.angle_alpha   90.00
_cell.angle_beta   90.00
_cell.angle_gamma   90.00
#
_symmetry.space_group_name_H-M   'P 1'
#
loop_
_entity.id
_entity.type
_entity.pdbx_description
1 polymer ?
#
loop_
_entity_poly.entity_id
_entity_poly.type
_entity_poly.pdbx_seq_one_letter_code
_entity_poly.pdbx_strand_id
1 'polypeptide(L)'
;MSLKLRRTAVTIAATCGLALTACGSDGDGKDAGDRAGSGSGTASAPSLEDAKAVVLDYFTKFFSGDPAACAHESVEYGAAQDQENDAKDCAERVAAVASLVQDGEPLLDVSKSVVVVNQDADGRAVADVQHELEGSGGVYYLVVQDGVWVIDDEADYGEQDPDPEAIAEDAARTAEWSRAFCEVTLDSTKEEVLEVMGEPTAEETDEDGELELAWTTDQAGFYVWIGEDGTVASTSASGSDPCE
;
A
#
# COMPACT_ATOMS: atom_id res chain seq x y z
N MET A 1 -30.95 11.91 19.27
CA MET A 1 -31.08 13.18 18.52
C MET A 1 -30.20 13.04 17.28
N SER A 2 -30.80 12.98 16.09
CA SER A 2 -30.10 12.68 14.85
C SER A 2 -29.77 13.99 14.12
N LEU A 3 -28.48 14.35 14.03
CA LEU A 3 -28.04 15.48 13.21
C LEU A 3 -27.78 14.96 11.78
N LYS A 4 -28.67 15.33 10.86
CA LYS A 4 -28.43 15.20 9.42
C LYS A 4 -27.54 16.36 8.98
N LEU A 5 -26.25 16.11 8.76
CA LEU A 5 -25.39 17.07 8.06
C LEU A 5 -25.71 16.99 6.57
N ARG A 6 -26.27 18.07 6.02
CA ARG A 6 -26.46 18.25 4.58
C ARG A 6 -25.11 18.60 3.96
N ARG A 7 -24.53 17.68 3.19
CA ARG A 7 -23.39 17.98 2.29
C ARG A 7 -23.87 19.00 1.26
N THR A 8 -23.31 20.19 1.32
CA THR A 8 -23.53 21.24 0.32
C THR A 8 -22.38 21.11 -0.67
N ALA A 9 -22.66 20.57 -1.85
CA ALA A 9 -21.73 20.59 -2.97
C ALA A 9 -21.55 22.05 -3.41
N VAL A 10 -20.35 22.58 -3.24
CA VAL A 10 -19.96 23.89 -3.76
C VAL A 10 -19.32 23.65 -5.13
N THR A 11 -20.14 23.68 -6.17
CA THR A 11 -19.68 23.70 -7.56
C THR A 11 -19.30 25.14 -7.91
N ILE A 12 -18.00 25.43 -8.02
CA ILE A 12 -17.54 26.71 -8.57
C ILE A 12 -17.16 26.50 -10.03
N ALA A 13 -18.07 26.90 -10.91
CA ALA A 13 -17.75 27.21 -12.29
C ALA A 13 -17.01 28.56 -12.33
N ALA A 14 -15.94 28.68 -13.12
CA ALA A 14 -15.93 29.60 -14.28
C ALA A 14 -14.54 29.89 -14.86
N THR A 15 -14.57 29.97 -16.21
CA THR A 15 -13.85 30.88 -17.12
C THR A 15 -12.40 30.58 -17.53
N CYS A 16 -12.30 30.13 -18.79
CA CYS A 16 -11.12 30.16 -19.65
C CYS A 16 -10.42 31.52 -19.69
N GLY A 17 -9.09 31.48 -19.66
CA GLY A 17 -8.20 32.54 -20.10
C GLY A 17 -6.92 31.95 -20.69
N LEU A 18 -6.87 31.86 -22.02
CA LEU A 18 -5.65 31.52 -22.79
C LEU A 18 -4.59 32.62 -22.63
N ALA A 19 -3.33 32.24 -22.39
CA ALA A 19 -2.17 32.98 -22.85
C ALA A 19 -0.93 32.05 -23.00
N LEU A 20 -0.50 31.90 -24.25
CA LEU A 20 0.81 31.37 -24.67
C LEU A 20 1.90 32.42 -24.46
N THR A 21 3.10 31.98 -24.05
CA THR A 21 4.48 32.52 -24.32
C THR A 21 5.43 31.92 -23.27
N ALA A 22 6.70 31.58 -23.45
CA ALA A 22 7.62 31.47 -24.59
C ALA A 22 8.94 30.85 -24.08
N CYS A 23 9.52 29.91 -24.84
CA CYS A 23 10.91 29.87 -25.32
C CYS A 23 12.10 30.27 -24.40
N GLY A 24 12.99 29.28 -24.17
CA GLY A 24 14.38 29.36 -24.61
C GLY A 24 15.48 29.52 -23.54
N SER A 25 16.38 28.54 -23.44
CA SER A 25 17.72 28.58 -24.08
C SER A 25 18.69 27.60 -23.45
N ASP A 26 19.44 26.93 -24.33
CA ASP A 26 20.59 26.06 -24.08
C ASP A 26 21.79 26.77 -23.43
N GLY A 27 22.59 25.99 -22.70
CA GLY A 27 23.89 26.39 -22.18
C GLY A 27 24.79 25.18 -21.91
N ASP A 28 25.59 24.81 -22.92
CA ASP A 28 26.72 23.87 -22.84
C ASP A 28 27.81 24.31 -21.84
N GLY A 29 28.47 23.34 -21.18
CA GLY A 29 29.83 23.58 -20.68
C GLY A 29 30.34 22.74 -19.50
N LYS A 30 30.77 21.50 -19.78
CA LYS A 30 31.91 20.72 -19.23
C LYS A 30 32.54 21.16 -17.89
N ASP A 31 32.67 20.22 -16.95
CA ASP A 31 34.00 19.72 -16.56
C ASP A 31 33.96 18.39 -15.78
N ALA A 32 34.95 17.57 -16.08
CA ALA A 32 35.18 16.23 -15.56
C ALA A 32 35.64 16.24 -14.10
N GLY A 33 35.11 15.29 -13.33
CA GLY A 33 35.58 14.97 -11.99
C GLY A 33 35.39 13.49 -11.72
N ASP A 34 36.37 12.69 -12.14
CA ASP A 34 36.52 11.30 -11.73
C ASP A 34 36.53 11.20 -10.20
N ARG A 35 35.45 10.68 -9.63
CA ARG A 35 35.48 9.97 -8.35
C ARG A 35 34.83 8.62 -8.54
N ALA A 36 35.68 7.66 -8.90
CA ALA A 36 35.45 6.26 -8.70
C ALA A 36 35.17 6.00 -7.21
N GLY A 37 33.92 5.62 -6.94
CA GLY A 37 33.43 5.12 -5.67
C GLY A 37 32.40 4.05 -5.95
N SER A 38 32.76 3.06 -6.77
CA SER A 38 31.94 1.87 -7.04
C SER A 38 31.95 0.97 -5.82
N GLY A 39 31.28 1.40 -4.75
CA GLY A 39 30.81 0.51 -3.70
C GLY A 39 29.60 -0.21 -4.25
N SER A 40 29.80 -1.38 -4.83
CA SER A 40 28.71 -2.31 -5.14
C SER A 40 28.22 -2.90 -3.82
N GLY A 41 27.59 -2.07 -2.99
CA GLY A 41 26.63 -2.55 -2.03
C GLY A 41 25.40 -2.89 -2.85
N THR A 42 25.05 -4.17 -2.92
CA THR A 42 23.67 -4.57 -3.17
C THR A 42 22.82 -3.85 -2.13
N ALA A 43 22.30 -2.68 -2.49
CA ALA A 43 21.23 -2.06 -1.74
C ALA A 43 20.08 -3.06 -1.84
N SER A 44 19.77 -3.71 -0.73
CA SER A 44 18.58 -4.55 -0.65
C SER A 44 17.39 -3.69 -1.08
N ALA A 45 16.48 -4.28 -1.87
CA ALA A 45 15.22 -3.62 -2.16
C ALA A 45 14.54 -3.23 -0.84
N PRO A 46 13.92 -2.04 -0.75
CA PRO A 46 13.24 -1.61 0.46
C PRO A 46 12.10 -2.59 0.81
N SER A 47 11.88 -2.82 2.10
CA SER A 47 10.92 -3.81 2.60
C SER A 47 9.46 -3.32 2.48
N LEU A 48 8.48 -4.22 2.60
CA LEU A 48 7.06 -3.82 2.66
C LEU A 48 6.73 -3.01 3.94
N GLU A 49 7.46 -3.23 5.02
CA GLU A 49 7.38 -2.38 6.21
C GLU A 49 7.87 -0.96 5.94
N ASP A 50 8.89 -0.79 5.08
CA ASP A 50 9.31 0.55 4.63
C ASP A 50 8.21 1.22 3.78
N ALA A 51 7.51 0.46 2.93
CA ALA A 51 6.37 0.98 2.17
C ALA A 51 5.22 1.44 3.09
N LYS A 52 4.88 0.62 4.10
CA LYS A 52 3.89 0.99 5.13
C LYS A 52 4.28 2.27 5.86
N ALA A 53 5.56 2.42 6.22
CA ALA A 53 6.07 3.62 6.86
C ALA A 53 5.92 4.87 5.98
N VAL A 54 6.18 4.74 4.67
CA VAL A 54 5.97 5.84 3.70
C VAL A 54 4.51 6.28 3.66
N VAL A 55 3.56 5.36 3.58
CA VAL A 55 2.11 5.68 3.56
C VAL A 55 1.69 6.42 4.83
N LEU A 56 2.05 5.90 6.00
CA LEU A 56 1.71 6.52 7.29
C LEU A 56 2.34 7.92 7.43
N ASP A 57 3.59 8.07 7.00
CA ASP A 57 4.31 9.34 7.07
C ASP A 57 3.75 10.38 6.08
N TYR A 58 3.39 9.97 4.87
CA TYR A 58 2.67 10.79 3.89
C TYR A 58 1.38 11.35 4.49
N PHE A 59 0.49 10.49 5.00
CA PHE A 59 -0.77 10.95 5.57
C PHE A 59 -0.59 11.84 6.79
N THR A 60 0.35 11.49 7.67
CA THR A 60 0.62 12.29 8.87
C THR A 60 1.02 13.71 8.47
N LYS A 61 1.91 13.84 7.47
CA LYS A 61 2.35 15.13 6.96
C LYS A 61 1.24 15.84 6.19
N PHE A 62 0.53 15.15 5.30
CA PHE A 62 -0.52 15.72 4.47
C PHE A 62 -1.66 16.29 5.33
N PHE A 63 -2.21 15.49 6.26
CA PHE A 63 -3.32 15.89 7.14
C PHE A 63 -2.93 16.84 8.28
N SER A 64 -1.63 17.07 8.50
CA SER A 64 -1.13 18.13 9.37
C SER A 64 -0.72 19.41 8.63
N GLY A 65 -0.79 19.42 7.29
CA GLY A 65 -0.42 20.57 6.48
C GLY A 65 1.10 20.74 6.29
N ASP A 66 1.89 19.69 6.48
CA ASP A 66 3.35 19.70 6.28
C ASP A 66 3.70 19.45 4.80
N PRO A 67 4.33 20.41 4.09
CA PRO A 67 4.69 20.28 2.68
C PRO A 67 5.72 19.17 2.42
N ALA A 68 6.36 18.62 3.46
CA ALA A 68 7.20 17.44 3.30
C ALA A 68 6.41 16.19 2.85
N ALA A 69 5.07 16.20 2.90
CA ALA A 69 4.24 15.15 2.32
C ALA A 69 4.55 14.93 0.83
N CYS A 70 4.80 16.02 0.09
CA CYS A 70 5.05 15.99 -1.34
C CYS A 70 6.30 15.20 -1.76
N ALA A 71 7.21 14.91 -0.82
CA ALA A 71 8.38 14.09 -1.09
C ALA A 71 8.06 12.59 -1.25
N HIS A 72 6.85 12.17 -0.83
CA HIS A 72 6.38 10.79 -0.97
C HIS A 72 5.59 10.56 -2.25
N GLU A 73 5.26 11.61 -3.00
CA GLU A 73 4.53 11.49 -4.25
C GLU A 73 5.50 11.24 -5.40
N SER A 74 5.20 10.26 -6.24
CA SER A 74 5.86 10.14 -7.54
C SER A 74 5.49 11.33 -8.42
N VAL A 75 6.31 11.61 -9.43
CA VAL A 75 6.00 12.67 -10.41
C VAL A 75 4.68 12.38 -11.15
N GLU A 76 4.39 11.11 -11.40
CA GLU A 76 3.17 10.68 -12.10
C GLU A 76 1.95 10.85 -11.21
N TYR A 77 2.03 10.39 -9.96
CA TYR A 77 0.97 10.58 -8.96
C TYR A 77 0.68 12.06 -8.73
N GLY A 78 1.72 12.87 -8.49
CA GLY A 78 1.57 14.31 -8.29
C GLY A 78 0.87 14.98 -9.47
N ALA A 79 1.26 14.65 -10.71
CA ALA A 79 0.63 15.20 -11.91
C ALA A 79 -0.85 14.76 -12.07
N ALA A 80 -1.19 13.52 -11.69
CA ALA A 80 -2.57 13.03 -11.67
C ALA A 80 -3.41 13.79 -10.63
N GLN A 81 -2.89 13.90 -9.41
CA GLN A 81 -3.54 14.65 -8.32
C GLN A 81 -3.75 16.12 -8.66
N ASP A 82 -2.79 16.76 -9.32
CA ASP A 82 -2.92 18.13 -9.78
C ASP A 82 -4.11 18.24 -10.75
N GLN A 83 -4.26 17.31 -11.69
CA GLN A 83 -5.39 17.29 -12.62
C GLN A 83 -6.75 17.12 -11.91
N GLU A 84 -6.83 16.24 -10.92
CA GLU A 84 -8.06 15.97 -10.17
C GLU A 84 -8.44 17.13 -9.22
N ASN A 85 -7.45 17.86 -8.71
CA ASN A 85 -7.64 18.90 -7.71
C ASN A 85 -7.64 20.33 -8.29
N ASP A 86 -8.17 20.52 -9.50
CA ASP A 86 -8.24 21.81 -10.20
C ASP A 86 -6.87 22.44 -10.53
N ALA A 87 -5.91 21.64 -10.99
CA ALA A 87 -4.52 22.04 -11.28
C ALA A 87 -3.76 22.60 -10.07
N LYS A 88 -4.13 22.20 -8.86
CA LYS A 88 -3.41 22.56 -7.63
C LYS A 88 -2.23 21.62 -7.45
N ASP A 89 -1.02 22.18 -7.37
CA ASP A 89 0.15 21.39 -7.05
C ASP A 89 0.08 20.79 -5.63
N CYS A 90 0.94 19.83 -5.31
CA CYS A 90 0.97 19.22 -3.98
C CYS A 90 1.09 20.25 -2.85
N ALA A 91 1.90 21.31 -3.01
CA ALA A 91 2.05 22.32 -1.98
C ALA A 91 0.75 23.11 -1.77
N GLU A 92 0.01 23.41 -2.84
CA GLU A 92 -1.32 24.02 -2.79
C GLU A 92 -2.36 23.10 -2.15
N ARG A 93 -2.33 21.79 -2.43
CA ARG A 93 -3.20 20.78 -1.78
C ARG A 93 -2.93 20.69 -0.28
N VAL A 94 -1.67 20.57 0.12
CA VAL A 94 -1.26 20.54 1.53
C VAL A 94 -1.62 21.83 2.25
N ALA A 95 -1.43 23.00 1.60
CA ALA A 95 -1.82 24.29 2.18
C ALA A 95 -3.34 24.42 2.36
N ALA A 96 -4.14 23.87 1.43
CA ALA A 96 -5.59 23.81 1.57
C ALA A 96 -5.98 22.97 2.80
N VAL A 97 -5.34 21.82 3.02
CA VAL A 97 -5.53 21.00 4.22
C VAL A 97 -5.11 21.73 5.49
N ALA A 98 -3.96 22.41 5.48
CA ALA A 98 -3.48 23.22 6.60
C ALA A 98 -4.49 24.31 6.99
N SER A 99 -5.24 24.86 6.04
CA SER A 99 -6.29 25.87 6.30
C SER A 99 -7.54 25.31 7.00
N LEU A 100 -7.74 23.99 6.91
CA LEU A 100 -8.85 23.29 7.55
C LEU A 100 -8.49 22.76 8.95
N VAL A 101 -7.19 22.60 9.25
CA VAL A 101 -6.68 22.26 10.59
C VAL A 101 -7.06 23.37 11.58
N GLN A 102 -7.89 23.03 12.57
CA GLN A 102 -8.34 23.95 13.62
C GLN A 102 -7.62 23.61 14.93
N ASP A 103 -7.20 24.64 15.66
CA ASP A 103 -6.58 24.51 16.99
C ASP A 103 -5.31 23.62 17.05
N GLY A 104 -4.69 23.32 15.91
CA GLY A 104 -3.48 22.49 15.81
C GLY A 104 -3.74 20.97 15.82
N GLU A 105 -5.01 20.56 15.79
CA GLU A 105 -5.41 19.15 15.69
C GLU A 105 -5.47 18.73 14.21
N PRO A 106 -4.80 17.64 13.80
CA PRO A 106 -4.82 17.18 12.42
C PRO A 106 -6.25 16.81 12.00
N LEU A 107 -6.56 16.94 10.70
CA LEU A 107 -7.89 16.58 10.17
C LEU A 107 -8.22 15.10 10.34
N LEU A 108 -7.18 14.28 10.41
CA LEU A 108 -7.26 12.84 10.54
C LEU A 108 -6.23 12.37 11.57
N ASP A 109 -6.68 11.53 12.51
CA ASP A 109 -5.78 10.82 13.41
C ASP A 109 -5.24 9.56 12.74
N VAL A 110 -4.10 9.71 12.07
CA VAL A 110 -3.44 8.62 11.33
C VAL A 110 -3.09 7.43 12.23
N SER A 111 -2.89 7.65 13.54
CA SER A 111 -2.59 6.56 14.50
C SER A 111 -3.70 5.54 14.65
N LYS A 112 -4.90 5.88 14.18
CA LYS A 112 -6.08 5.02 14.19
C LYS A 112 -6.43 4.45 12.83
N SER A 113 -5.55 4.65 11.85
CA SER A 113 -5.70 4.04 10.53
C SER A 113 -5.18 2.60 10.58
N VAL A 114 -5.88 1.69 9.92
CA VAL A 114 -5.40 0.35 9.64
C VAL A 114 -4.73 0.41 8.27
N VAL A 115 -3.46 0.04 8.21
CA VAL A 115 -2.69 -0.04 6.95
C VAL A 115 -2.15 -1.46 6.79
N VAL A 116 -2.63 -2.14 5.75
CA VAL A 116 -2.17 -3.46 5.33
C VAL A 116 -1.42 -3.29 4.02
N VAL A 117 -0.20 -3.84 3.94
CA VAL A 117 0.64 -3.70 2.75
C VAL A 117 1.01 -5.07 2.22
N ASN A 118 0.66 -5.31 0.96
CA ASN A 118 0.99 -6.51 0.20
C ASN A 118 1.85 -6.14 -1.02
N GLN A 119 2.36 -7.13 -1.74
CA GLN A 119 3.05 -6.93 -3.01
C GLN A 119 2.20 -7.51 -4.15
N ASP A 120 2.03 -6.77 -5.24
CA ASP A 120 1.36 -7.28 -6.44
C ASP A 120 2.32 -8.08 -7.35
N ALA A 121 1.76 -8.69 -8.40
CA ALA A 121 2.53 -9.50 -9.36
C ALA A 121 3.59 -8.71 -10.13
N ASP A 122 3.45 -7.38 -10.20
CA ASP A 122 4.40 -6.47 -10.85
C ASP A 122 5.49 -5.97 -9.87
N GLY A 123 5.45 -6.42 -8.61
CA GLY A 123 6.40 -6.08 -7.57
C GLY A 123 6.12 -4.74 -6.89
N ARG A 124 4.98 -4.10 -7.15
CA ARG A 124 4.56 -2.86 -6.47
C ARG A 124 4.03 -3.19 -5.09
N ALA A 125 4.23 -2.29 -4.13
CA ALA A 125 3.56 -2.41 -2.85
C ALA A 125 2.14 -1.85 -2.99
N VAL A 126 1.15 -2.58 -2.47
CA VAL A 126 -0.26 -2.20 -2.46
C VAL A 126 -0.67 -2.00 -1.01
N ALA A 127 -0.97 -0.76 -0.65
CA ALA A 127 -1.39 -0.38 0.69
C ALA A 127 -2.91 -0.17 0.74
N ASP A 128 -3.62 -1.06 1.43
CA ASP A 128 -5.02 -0.89 1.80
C ASP A 128 -5.07 -0.05 3.09
N VAL A 129 -5.68 1.13 2.99
CA VAL A 129 -5.73 2.11 4.08
C VAL A 129 -7.18 2.30 4.48
N GLN A 130 -7.49 1.95 5.73
CA GLN A 130 -8.80 2.19 6.33
C GLN A 130 -8.67 3.17 7.48
N HIS A 131 -9.58 4.14 7.55
CA HIS A 131 -9.67 5.06 8.68
C HIS A 131 -10.85 4.69 9.60
N GLU A 132 -10.85 5.17 10.85
CA GLU A 132 -11.96 4.91 11.82
C GLU A 132 -13.34 5.36 11.33
N LEU A 133 -13.39 6.27 10.36
CA LEU A 133 -14.65 6.69 9.76
C LEU A 133 -15.03 5.67 8.68
N GLU A 134 -16.11 4.93 8.93
CA GLU A 134 -16.69 3.94 8.01
C GLU A 134 -16.82 4.50 6.59
N GLY A 135 -16.22 3.79 5.61
CA GLY A 135 -16.19 4.21 4.20
C GLY A 135 -15.18 5.33 3.88
N SER A 136 -14.17 5.55 4.72
CA SER A 136 -13.04 6.44 4.41
C SER A 136 -11.72 5.69 4.46
N GLY A 137 -10.92 5.91 3.42
CA GLY A 137 -9.75 5.10 3.12
C GLY A 137 -9.54 5.04 1.61
N GLY A 138 -8.51 4.32 1.18
CA GLY A 138 -8.19 4.12 -0.23
C GLY A 138 -7.12 3.05 -0.40
N VAL A 139 -6.93 2.64 -1.65
CA VAL A 139 -5.85 1.73 -2.03
C VAL A 139 -4.75 2.56 -2.70
N TYR A 140 -3.54 2.49 -2.15
CA TYR A 140 -2.39 3.22 -2.66
C TYR A 140 -1.37 2.25 -3.23
N TYR A 141 -0.90 2.54 -4.44
CA TYR A 141 0.16 1.78 -5.10
C TYR A 141 1.47 2.52 -4.92
N LEU A 142 2.50 1.80 -4.48
CA LEU A 142 3.84 2.33 -4.29
C LEU A 142 4.82 1.64 -5.21
N VAL A 143 5.76 2.42 -5.74
CA VAL A 143 6.87 1.95 -6.56
C VAL A 143 8.20 2.41 -5.97
N VAL A 144 9.28 1.71 -6.27
CA VAL A 144 10.62 2.10 -5.83
C VAL A 144 11.20 3.11 -6.83
N GLN A 145 11.44 4.35 -6.39
CA GLN A 145 12.17 5.38 -7.13
C GLN A 145 13.43 5.75 -6.36
N ASP A 146 14.59 5.75 -7.04
CA ASP A 146 15.90 6.04 -6.43
C ASP A 146 16.21 5.26 -5.13
N GLY A 147 15.68 4.03 -5.03
CA GLY A 147 15.88 3.14 -3.89
C GLY A 147 14.97 3.38 -2.69
N VAL A 148 13.95 4.23 -2.81
CA VAL A 148 12.92 4.46 -1.79
C VAL A 148 11.53 4.22 -2.36
N TRP A 149 10.59 3.81 -1.51
CA TRP A 149 9.17 3.73 -1.88
C TRP A 149 8.58 5.13 -2.03
N VAL A 150 7.76 5.32 -3.07
CA VAL A 150 6.94 6.52 -3.29
C VAL A 150 5.55 6.09 -3.74
N ILE A 151 4.53 6.89 -3.41
CA ILE A 151 3.14 6.73 -3.84
C ILE A 151 3.05 7.10 -5.32
N ASP A 152 2.58 6.15 -6.12
CA ASP A 152 2.57 6.26 -7.58
C ASP A 152 1.15 6.30 -8.16
N ASP A 153 0.20 5.70 -7.46
CA ASP A 153 -1.20 5.69 -7.87
C ASP A 153 -2.12 5.54 -6.65
N GLU A 154 -3.36 5.97 -6.81
CA GLU A 154 -4.42 5.86 -5.81
C GLU A 154 -5.69 5.37 -6.50
N ALA A 155 -6.28 4.34 -5.94
CA ALA A 155 -7.63 3.93 -6.27
C ALA A 155 -8.55 4.25 -5.09
N ASP A 156 -9.60 5.01 -5.35
CA ASP A 156 -10.77 4.99 -4.48
C ASP A 156 -11.25 3.54 -4.35
N TYR A 157 -11.83 3.19 -3.19
CA TYR A 157 -12.75 2.05 -3.10
C TYR A 157 -13.91 2.34 -4.06
N GLY A 158 -13.75 2.04 -5.35
CA GLY A 158 -14.59 2.62 -6.39
C GLY A 158 -16.02 2.12 -6.27
N GLU A 159 -16.93 2.87 -5.63
CA GLU A 159 -18.35 2.53 -5.40
C GLU A 159 -18.66 1.08 -4.96
N GLN A 160 -17.64 0.30 -4.64
CA GLN A 160 -17.74 -0.95 -3.93
C GLN A 160 -17.41 -0.57 -2.51
N ASP A 161 -18.46 -0.20 -1.76
CA ASP A 161 -18.44 -0.40 -0.31
C ASP A 161 -17.88 -1.83 -0.14
N PRO A 162 -16.65 -2.00 0.38
CA PRO A 162 -16.15 -3.33 0.61
C PRO A 162 -17.16 -3.95 1.57
N ASP A 163 -17.80 -5.03 1.13
CA ASP A 163 -18.90 -5.60 1.88
C ASP A 163 -18.39 -5.88 3.30
N PRO A 164 -18.90 -5.19 4.34
CA PRO A 164 -18.37 -5.33 5.69
C PRO A 164 -18.54 -6.77 6.18
N GLU A 165 -19.48 -7.52 5.61
CA GLU A 165 -19.60 -8.95 5.81
C GLU A 165 -18.43 -9.71 5.18
N ALA A 166 -18.03 -9.38 3.95
CA ALA A 166 -16.87 -9.99 3.29
C ALA A 166 -15.55 -9.66 3.98
N ILE A 167 -15.35 -8.41 4.44
CA ILE A 167 -14.15 -8.05 5.23
C ILE A 167 -14.12 -8.83 6.54
N ALA A 168 -15.25 -8.90 7.24
CA ALA A 168 -15.34 -9.63 8.50
C ALA A 168 -15.12 -11.14 8.30
N GLU A 169 -15.62 -11.70 7.19
CA GLU A 169 -15.40 -13.08 6.80
C GLU A 169 -13.91 -13.34 6.49
N ASP A 170 -13.25 -12.46 5.73
CA ASP A 170 -11.83 -12.56 5.41
C ASP A 170 -10.94 -12.44 6.66
N ALA A 171 -11.26 -11.52 7.56
CA ALA A 171 -10.54 -11.37 8.82
C ALA A 171 -10.75 -12.59 9.74
N ALA A 172 -11.98 -13.14 9.79
CA ALA A 172 -12.27 -14.34 10.57
C ALA A 172 -11.52 -15.56 10.02
N ARG A 173 -11.52 -15.73 8.69
CA ARG A 173 -10.81 -16.80 7.98
C ARG A 173 -9.30 -16.68 8.15
N THR A 174 -8.76 -15.47 8.03
CA THR A 174 -7.34 -15.19 8.29
C THR A 174 -6.95 -15.54 9.73
N ALA A 175 -7.79 -15.20 10.72
CA ALA A 175 -7.54 -15.53 12.12
C ALA A 175 -7.68 -17.04 12.42
N GLU A 176 -8.50 -17.76 11.66
CA GLU A 176 -8.62 -19.22 11.74
C GLU A 176 -7.37 -19.88 11.17
N TRP A 177 -7.00 -19.55 9.92
CA TRP A 177 -5.81 -20.07 9.26
C TRP A 177 -4.53 -19.74 10.00
N SER A 178 -4.40 -18.52 10.54
CA SER A 178 -3.24 -18.13 11.34
C SER A 178 -3.03 -19.05 12.56
N ARG A 179 -4.10 -19.53 13.22
CA ARG A 179 -3.98 -20.46 14.34
C ARG A 179 -3.66 -21.87 13.88
N ALA A 180 -4.36 -22.33 12.84
CA ALA A 180 -4.17 -23.66 12.26
C ALA A 180 -2.75 -23.83 11.69
N PHE A 181 -2.22 -22.78 11.05
CA PHE A 181 -0.89 -22.77 10.45
C PHE A 181 0.21 -22.99 11.49
N CYS A 182 0.01 -22.52 12.73
CA CYS A 182 0.95 -22.76 13.81
C CYS A 182 0.95 -24.19 14.35
N GLU A 183 -0.01 -25.03 13.93
CA GLU A 183 -0.03 -26.46 14.22
C GLU A 183 0.68 -27.27 13.12
N VAL A 184 0.96 -26.68 11.96
CA VAL A 184 1.69 -27.33 10.86
C VAL A 184 3.17 -27.43 11.22
N THR A 185 3.72 -28.64 11.07
CA THR A 185 5.13 -28.94 11.36
C THR A 185 5.80 -29.62 10.17
N LEU A 186 7.13 -29.63 10.13
CA LEU A 186 7.90 -30.28 9.05
C LEU A 186 7.68 -31.80 8.95
N ASP A 187 7.20 -32.44 10.02
CA ASP A 187 6.82 -33.85 10.04
C ASP A 187 5.35 -34.10 9.62
N SER A 188 4.56 -33.04 9.39
CA SER A 188 3.19 -33.16 8.91
C SER A 188 3.16 -33.66 7.46
N THR A 189 2.17 -34.49 7.14
CA THR A 189 1.85 -34.95 5.78
C THR A 189 0.89 -34.00 5.08
N LYS A 190 0.74 -34.10 3.75
CA LYS A 190 -0.31 -33.36 3.02
C LYS A 190 -1.69 -33.57 3.64
N GLU A 191 -2.05 -34.81 3.95
CA GLU A 191 -3.36 -35.12 4.55
C GLU A 191 -3.56 -34.44 5.91
N GLU A 192 -2.53 -34.42 6.77
CA GLU A 192 -2.59 -33.75 8.08
C GLU A 192 -2.68 -32.22 7.93
N VAL A 193 -1.94 -31.64 6.99
CA VAL A 193 -2.04 -30.21 6.67
C VAL A 193 -3.46 -29.84 6.22
N LEU A 194 -4.05 -30.63 5.32
CA LEU A 194 -5.42 -30.41 4.85
C LEU A 194 -6.47 -30.64 5.95
N GLU A 195 -6.21 -31.54 6.91
CA GLU A 195 -7.09 -31.74 8.06
C GLU A 195 -7.09 -30.51 9.00
N VAL A 196 -5.93 -29.87 9.16
CA VAL A 196 -5.73 -28.71 10.04
C VAL A 196 -6.16 -27.40 9.38
N MET A 197 -5.68 -27.15 8.16
CA MET A 197 -5.89 -25.88 7.45
C MET A 197 -7.17 -25.86 6.60
N GLY A 198 -7.74 -27.03 6.29
CA GLY A 198 -8.85 -27.16 5.36
C GLY A 198 -8.41 -27.14 3.88
N GLU A 199 -9.38 -26.96 2.98
CA GLU A 199 -9.14 -26.93 1.54
C GLU A 199 -8.34 -25.66 1.15
N PRO A 200 -7.23 -25.80 0.39
CA PRO A 200 -6.45 -24.67 -0.04
C PRO A 200 -7.18 -23.87 -1.12
N THR A 201 -6.86 -22.59 -1.19
CA THR A 201 -7.35 -21.71 -2.26
C THR A 201 -6.67 -21.99 -3.60
N ALA A 202 -5.44 -22.52 -3.59
CA ALA A 202 -4.72 -22.97 -4.77
C ALA A 202 -3.76 -24.13 -4.45
N GLU A 203 -3.52 -24.99 -5.45
CA GLU A 203 -2.49 -26.02 -5.42
C GLU A 203 -1.65 -25.93 -6.69
N GLU A 204 -0.34 -25.78 -6.56
CA GLU A 204 0.60 -25.68 -7.69
C GLU A 204 1.85 -26.53 -7.44
N THR A 205 2.52 -26.99 -8.50
CA THR A 205 3.80 -27.68 -8.38
C THR A 205 4.88 -26.77 -8.90
N ASP A 206 5.91 -26.50 -8.08
CA ASP A 206 6.98 -25.59 -8.44
C ASP A 206 8.02 -26.23 -9.40
N GLU A 207 9.05 -25.45 -9.75
CA GLU A 207 10.11 -25.90 -10.66
C GLU A 207 10.99 -27.01 -10.07
N ASP A 208 11.04 -27.12 -8.73
CA ASP A 208 11.79 -28.13 -7.99
C ASP A 208 10.98 -29.42 -7.79
N GLY A 209 9.70 -29.42 -8.18
CA GLY A 209 8.80 -30.56 -8.10
C GLY A 209 8.09 -30.70 -6.75
N GLU A 210 8.21 -29.69 -5.87
CA GLU A 210 7.47 -29.63 -4.62
C GLU A 210 6.05 -29.15 -4.88
N LEU A 211 5.10 -29.67 -4.11
CA LEU A 211 3.70 -29.27 -4.20
C LEU A 211 3.44 -28.14 -3.21
N GLU A 212 3.16 -26.95 -3.73
CA GLU A 212 2.72 -25.80 -2.96
C GLU A 212 1.20 -25.84 -2.73
N LEU A 213 0.81 -25.68 -1.47
CA LEU A 213 -0.57 -25.48 -1.03
C LEU A 213 -0.69 -24.05 -0.48
N ALA A 214 -1.64 -23.28 -1.01
CA ALA A 214 -1.82 -21.87 -0.65
C ALA A 214 -3.21 -21.59 -0.07
N TRP A 215 -3.25 -20.85 1.04
CA TRP A 215 -4.45 -20.27 1.65
C TRP A 215 -4.32 -18.76 1.66
N THR A 216 -4.98 -18.11 0.71
CA THR A 216 -4.87 -16.67 0.50
C THR A 216 -6.21 -15.96 0.68
N THR A 217 -6.19 -14.86 1.41
CA THR A 217 -7.22 -13.82 1.42
C THR A 217 -6.63 -12.55 0.81
N ASP A 218 -7.43 -11.49 0.71
CA ASP A 218 -6.91 -10.17 0.32
C ASP A 218 -5.96 -9.57 1.37
N GLN A 219 -5.94 -10.14 2.59
CA GLN A 219 -5.19 -9.63 3.74
C GLN A 219 -3.96 -10.46 4.11
N ALA A 220 -3.93 -11.75 3.78
CA ALA A 220 -2.86 -12.66 4.18
C ALA A 220 -2.75 -13.88 3.25
N GLY A 221 -1.56 -14.47 3.17
CA GLY A 221 -1.28 -15.73 2.52
C GLY A 221 -0.50 -16.66 3.44
N PHE A 222 -0.92 -17.92 3.49
CA PHE A 222 -0.22 -19.01 4.17
C PHE A 222 0.14 -20.07 3.13
N TYR A 223 1.39 -20.50 3.15
CA TYR A 223 1.96 -21.35 2.12
C TYR A 223 2.67 -22.53 2.76
N VAL A 224 2.41 -23.73 2.24
CA VAL A 224 3.03 -24.97 2.69
C VAL A 224 3.54 -25.72 1.46
N TRP A 225 4.83 -26.04 1.44
CA TRP A 225 5.44 -26.86 0.39
C TRP A 225 5.57 -28.29 0.88
N ILE A 226 5.03 -29.24 0.11
CA ILE A 226 5.11 -30.68 0.35
C ILE A 226 6.23 -31.25 -0.52
N GLY A 227 7.23 -31.84 0.14
CA GLY A 227 8.35 -32.47 -0.53
C GLY A 227 8.00 -33.80 -1.19
N GLU A 228 8.95 -34.35 -1.95
CA GLU A 228 8.77 -35.62 -2.68
C GLU A 228 8.42 -36.82 -1.77
N ASP A 229 8.79 -36.77 -0.49
CA ASP A 229 8.49 -37.81 0.49
C ASP A 229 7.07 -37.72 1.08
N GLY A 230 6.31 -36.70 0.68
CA GLY A 230 4.92 -36.45 1.09
C GLY A 230 4.78 -35.68 2.41
N THR A 231 5.89 -35.19 2.98
CA THR A 231 5.90 -34.37 4.19
C THR A 231 6.17 -32.90 3.90
N VAL A 232 5.89 -32.02 4.87
CA VAL A 232 6.13 -30.58 4.74
C VAL A 232 7.64 -30.31 4.63
N ALA A 233 8.06 -29.80 3.49
CA ALA A 233 9.43 -29.35 3.24
C ALA A 233 9.69 -27.97 3.85
N SER A 234 8.74 -27.04 3.70
CA SER A 234 8.83 -25.69 4.26
C SER A 234 7.47 -25.03 4.41
N THR A 235 7.43 -23.93 5.17
CA THR A 235 6.23 -23.10 5.38
C THR A 235 6.59 -21.61 5.29
N SER A 236 5.63 -20.79 4.86
CA SER A 236 5.75 -19.33 4.79
C SER A 236 4.40 -18.66 5.04
N ALA A 237 4.41 -17.50 5.67
CA ALA A 237 3.23 -16.65 5.82
C ALA A 237 3.58 -15.21 5.44
N SER A 238 2.66 -14.51 4.78
CA SER A 238 2.82 -13.08 4.52
C SER A 238 2.40 -12.27 5.76
N GLY A 239 3.29 -11.41 6.27
CA GLY A 239 3.02 -10.55 7.43
C GLY A 239 3.96 -10.83 8.62
N SER A 240 3.61 -10.32 9.80
CA SER A 240 4.27 -10.69 11.06
C SER A 240 4.06 -12.18 11.34
N ASP A 241 5.08 -12.86 11.87
CA ASP A 241 5.05 -14.29 12.17
C ASP A 241 3.76 -14.63 12.96
N PRO A 242 2.83 -15.41 12.38
CA PRO A 242 1.54 -15.69 13.02
C PRO A 242 1.69 -16.51 14.30
N CYS A 243 2.88 -17.07 14.56
CA CYS A 243 3.16 -18.00 15.64
C CYS A 243 4.02 -17.42 16.78
N GLU A 244 4.40 -16.13 16.71
CA GLU A 244 5.16 -15.42 17.76
C GLU A 244 4.32 -14.53 18.69
#